data_AF-A0A0R1XYI2-F1
#
_entry.id   AF-A0A0R1XYI2-F1
#
_cell.length_a   1.000
_cell.length_b   1.000
_cell.length_c   1.000
_cell.angle_alpha   90.00
_cell.angle_beta   90.00
_cell.angle_gamma   90.00
#
_symmetry.space_group_name_H-M   'P 1'
#
loop_
_entity.id
_entity.type
_entity.pdbx_description
1 polymer ?
#
loop_
_entity_poly.entity_id
_entity_poly.type
_entity_poly.pdbx_seq_one_letter_code
_entity_poly.pdbx_strand_id
1 'polypeptide(L)'
;MEQKFVIKRSTRFFVLLFIILLLTANWVILQTFPAFLMIVCSLAMAVVMAYLDGHAEQYHHWLIKTARIALFLSLLGVMSFVHETSLSTGGESHTIVMFPSNATRINIKGQPYVVTSTNNTLGFTRTYFFNLYKRLGPFYVRINPRSYIVTAVNVGPDEDATWVFKNIVLKDRTELVTAKNEFRNDSQNPVLP
;
A
#
# COMPACT_ATOMS: atom_id res chain seq x y z
N MET A 1 45.32 -4.03 -3.97
CA MET A 1 44.75 -2.66 -3.88
C MET A 1 43.32 -2.83 -3.38
N GLU A 2 43.07 -2.64 -2.09
CA GLU A 2 41.72 -2.75 -1.54
C GLU A 2 40.87 -1.58 -2.04
N GLN A 3 39.97 -1.84 -2.98
CA GLN A 3 39.00 -0.85 -3.40
C GLN A 3 38.00 -0.63 -2.26
N LYS A 4 38.10 0.51 -1.57
CA LYS A 4 37.06 0.95 -0.64
C LYS A 4 35.79 1.26 -1.44
N PHE A 5 34.71 0.56 -1.12
CA PHE A 5 33.37 0.85 -1.62
C PHE A 5 32.93 2.23 -1.09
N VAL A 6 33.21 3.31 -1.82
CA VAL A 6 32.83 4.66 -1.40
C VAL A 6 31.40 4.93 -1.86
N ILE A 7 30.44 4.70 -0.98
CA ILE A 7 29.03 5.05 -1.22
C ILE A 7 28.90 6.57 -1.24
N LYS A 8 28.61 7.14 -2.42
CA LYS A 8 28.35 8.58 -2.60
C LYS A 8 27.08 9.03 -1.89
N ARG A 9 27.01 10.33 -1.58
CA ARG A 9 25.89 10.98 -0.87
C ARG A 9 24.53 10.71 -1.54
N SER A 10 24.47 10.66 -2.87
CA SER A 10 23.26 10.35 -3.64
C SER A 10 22.71 8.95 -3.35
N THR A 11 23.59 7.95 -3.28
CA THR A 11 23.21 6.55 -3.01
C THR A 11 22.75 6.39 -1.56
N ARG A 12 23.37 7.10 -0.60
CA ARG A 12 22.90 7.14 0.80
C ARG A 12 21.50 7.75 0.91
N PHE A 13 21.28 8.85 0.20
CA PHE A 13 19.98 9.52 0.18
C PHE A 13 18.88 8.61 -0.40
N PHE A 14 19.18 7.90 -1.49
CA PHE A 14 18.28 6.89 -2.04
C PHE A 14 17.95 5.80 -1.03
N VAL A 15 18.96 5.21 -0.39
CA VAL A 15 18.77 4.13 0.60
C VAL A 15 17.91 4.63 1.78
N LEU A 16 18.16 5.85 2.26
CA LEU A 16 17.36 6.45 3.32
C LEU A 16 15.88 6.59 2.93
N LEU A 17 15.61 7.16 1.74
CA LEU A 17 14.24 7.29 1.24
C LEU A 17 13.58 5.93 1.03
N PHE A 18 14.32 4.96 0.49
CA PHE A 18 13.83 3.60 0.30
C PHE A 18 13.42 2.96 1.63
N ILE A 19 14.23 3.09 2.68
CA ILE A 19 13.89 2.60 4.02
C ILE A 19 12.65 3.30 4.56
N ILE A 20 12.56 4.63 4.44
CA ILE A 20 11.38 5.39 4.90
C ILE A 20 10.11 4.87 4.19
N LEU A 21 10.16 4.68 2.88
CA LEU A 21 9.03 4.15 2.11
C LEU A 21 8.60 2.76 2.56
N LEU A 22 9.54 1.88 2.91
CA LEU A 22 9.21 0.54 3.42
C LEU A 22 8.63 0.58 4.83
N LEU A 23 9.08 1.52 5.68
CA LEU A 23 8.57 1.68 7.04
C LEU A 23 7.15 2.26 7.07
N THR A 24 6.79 3.10 6.09
CA THR A 24 5.44 3.66 5.97
C THR A 24 4.47 2.76 5.19
N ALA A 25 4.99 1.72 4.54
CA ALA A 25 4.20 0.83 3.70
C ALA A 25 3.24 -0.04 4.53
N ASN A 26 2.10 -0.36 3.92
CA ASN A 26 1.19 -1.34 4.50
C ASN A 26 1.82 -2.74 4.37
N TRP A 27 1.95 -3.45 5.50
CA TRP A 27 2.66 -4.74 5.56
C TRP A 27 2.05 -5.85 4.69
N VAL A 28 0.76 -5.74 4.36
CA VAL A 28 0.06 -6.64 3.41
C VAL A 28 0.51 -6.34 1.99
N ILE A 29 0.59 -5.06 1.65
CA ILE A 29 0.94 -4.60 0.30
C ILE A 29 2.39 -4.91 -0.03
N LEU A 30 3.30 -4.78 0.94
CA LEU A 30 4.69 -5.26 0.81
C LEU A 30 4.80 -6.74 0.42
N GLN A 31 3.80 -7.55 0.79
CA GLN A 31 3.73 -8.97 0.50
C GLN A 31 2.86 -9.29 -0.73
N THR A 32 2.59 -8.31 -1.59
CA THR A 32 2.00 -8.54 -2.91
C THR A 32 3.09 -8.79 -3.95
N PHE A 33 2.77 -9.56 -4.98
CA PHE A 33 3.72 -9.86 -6.05
C PHE A 33 4.27 -8.61 -6.77
N PRO A 34 3.44 -7.61 -7.13
CA PRO A 34 3.94 -6.38 -7.76
C PRO A 34 4.88 -5.59 -6.85
N ALA A 35 4.57 -5.45 -5.55
CA ALA A 35 5.45 -4.77 -4.59
C ALA A 35 6.80 -5.48 -4.48
N PHE A 36 6.79 -6.81 -4.37
CA PHE A 36 7.99 -7.62 -4.32
C PHE A 36 8.89 -7.40 -5.55
N LEU A 37 8.33 -7.44 -6.76
CA LEU A 37 9.09 -7.19 -7.99
C LEU A 37 9.72 -5.79 -7.98
N MET A 38 8.98 -4.77 -7.58
CA MET A 38 9.48 -3.40 -7.56
C MET A 38 10.60 -3.20 -6.52
N ILE A 39 10.47 -3.83 -5.35
CA ILE A 39 11.51 -3.85 -4.31
C ILE A 39 12.79 -4.49 -4.86
N VAL A 40 12.68 -5.67 -5.50
CA VAL A 40 13.84 -6.36 -6.09
C VAL A 40 14.49 -5.54 -7.19
N CYS A 41 13.71 -4.95 -8.09
CA CYS A 41 14.20 -4.07 -9.15
C CYS A 41 14.92 -2.83 -8.59
N SER A 42 14.37 -2.18 -7.57
CA SER A 42 15.01 -1.03 -6.92
C SER A 42 16.31 -1.41 -6.21
N LEU A 43 16.37 -2.57 -5.55
CA LEU A 43 17.60 -3.06 -4.95
C LEU A 43 18.67 -3.37 -6.01
N ALA A 44 18.30 -4.02 -7.11
CA ALA A 44 19.21 -4.27 -8.23
C ALA A 44 19.75 -2.96 -8.82
N MET A 45 18.89 -1.96 -9.01
CA MET A 45 19.30 -0.63 -9.48
C MET A 45 20.23 0.08 -8.50
N ALA A 46 20.02 -0.08 -7.18
CA ALA A 46 20.90 0.48 -6.17
C ALA A 46 22.31 -0.14 -6.22
N VAL A 47 22.39 -1.46 -6.43
CA VAL A 47 23.67 -2.18 -6.60
C VAL A 47 24.39 -1.71 -7.87
N VAL A 48 23.67 -1.63 -9.00
CA VAL A 48 24.21 -1.11 -10.27
C VAL A 48 24.75 0.31 -10.09
N MET A 49 23.98 1.19 -9.43
CA MET A 49 24.40 2.57 -9.19
C MET A 49 25.65 2.63 -8.30
N ALA A 50 25.73 1.82 -7.25
CA ALA A 50 26.88 1.79 -6.36
C ALA A 50 28.15 1.30 -7.09
N TYR A 51 28.02 0.29 -7.96
CA TYR A 51 29.09 -0.19 -8.81
C TYR A 51 29.59 0.90 -9.78
N LEU A 52 28.66 1.57 -10.47
CA LEU A 52 28.97 2.65 -11.41
C LEU A 52 29.61 3.86 -10.72
N ASP A 53 29.18 4.19 -9.51
CA ASP A 53 29.77 5.30 -8.74
C ASP A 53 31.21 5.00 -8.30
N GLY A 54 31.54 3.74 -8.01
CA GLY A 54 32.90 3.29 -7.67
C GLY A 54 33.86 3.26 -8.87
N HIS A 55 33.34 3.20 -10.09
CA HIS A 55 34.09 3.16 -11.34
C HIS A 55 33.78 4.36 -12.24
N ALA A 56 33.35 5.48 -11.65
CA ALA A 56 32.79 6.62 -12.39
C ALA A 56 33.78 7.23 -13.40
N GLU A 57 35.09 7.13 -13.17
CA GLU A 57 36.13 7.60 -14.08
C GLU A 57 36.25 6.75 -15.36
N GLN A 58 35.77 5.52 -15.34
CA GLN A 58 35.85 4.56 -16.44
C GLN A 58 34.62 4.57 -17.34
N TYR A 59 33.55 5.25 -16.92
CA TYR A 59 32.26 5.24 -17.62
C TYR A 59 31.88 6.62 -18.15
N HIS A 60 31.20 6.64 -19.31
CA HIS A 60 30.67 7.87 -19.88
C HIS A 60 29.65 8.52 -18.93
N HIS A 61 29.77 9.84 -18.76
CA HIS A 61 28.88 10.64 -17.90
C HIS A 61 27.38 10.44 -18.19
N TRP A 62 27.01 10.19 -19.45
CA TRP A 62 25.62 9.95 -19.83
C TRP A 62 25.06 8.66 -19.21
N LEU A 63 25.85 7.58 -19.17
CA LEU A 63 25.44 6.30 -18.58
C LEU A 63 25.15 6.46 -17.08
N ILE A 64 26.02 7.18 -16.37
CA ILE A 64 25.84 7.48 -14.94
C ILE A 64 24.57 8.33 -14.72
N LYS A 65 24.31 9.31 -15.58
CA LYS A 65 23.11 10.16 -15.50
C LYS A 65 21.84 9.34 -15.71
N THR A 66 21.82 8.48 -16.72
CA THR A 66 20.68 7.59 -17.01
C THR A 66 20.43 6.61 -15.87
N ALA A 67 21.48 6.02 -15.31
CA ALA A 67 21.36 5.12 -14.15
C ALA A 67 20.75 5.82 -12.93
N ARG A 68 21.11 7.09 -12.67
CA ARG A 68 20.51 7.89 -11.59
C ARG A 68 19.03 8.19 -11.83
N ILE A 69 18.65 8.50 -13.07
CA ILE A 69 17.24 8.71 -13.42
C ILE A 69 16.47 7.41 -13.23
N ALA A 70 16.99 6.28 -13.72
CA ALA A 70 16.38 4.97 -13.54
C ALA A 70 16.24 4.59 -12.06
N LEU A 71 17.25 4.87 -11.24
CA LEU A 71 17.20 4.67 -9.79
C LEU A 71 16.08 5.50 -9.15
N PHE A 72 15.96 6.78 -9.50
CA PHE A 72 14.89 7.64 -9.02
C PHE A 72 13.50 7.15 -9.45
N LEU A 73 13.34 6.77 -10.72
CA LEU A 73 12.09 6.20 -11.24
C LEU A 73 11.73 4.89 -10.52
N SER A 74 12.72 4.06 -10.19
CA SER A 74 12.48 2.83 -9.43
C SER A 74 11.91 3.15 -8.04
N LEU A 75 12.38 4.22 -7.38
CA LEU A 75 11.89 4.66 -6.08
C LEU A 75 10.43 5.12 -6.14
N LEU A 76 10.07 5.87 -7.19
CA LEU A 76 8.68 6.28 -7.44
C LEU A 76 7.78 5.07 -7.69
N GLY A 77 8.32 4.07 -8.39
CA GLY A 77 7.66 2.80 -8.58
C GLY A 77 7.42 2.07 -7.26
N VAL A 78 8.44 1.96 -6.40
CA VAL A 78 8.29 1.39 -5.05
C VAL A 78 7.22 2.14 -4.26
N MET A 79 7.28 3.47 -4.19
CA MET A 79 6.28 4.29 -3.51
C MET A 79 4.85 3.96 -3.97
N SER A 80 4.68 3.74 -5.28
CA SER A 80 3.39 3.41 -5.90
C SER A 80 2.91 1.99 -5.61
N PHE A 81 3.81 1.02 -5.49
CA PHE A 81 3.45 -0.39 -5.34
C PHE A 81 3.46 -0.90 -3.90
N VAL A 82 4.05 -0.17 -2.94
CA VAL A 82 4.07 -0.55 -1.51
C VAL A 82 2.96 0.09 -0.68
N HIS A 83 2.18 0.99 -1.28
CA HIS A 83 0.97 1.56 -0.71
C HIS A 83 -0.24 1.17 -1.56
N GLU A 84 -1.44 1.23 -0.99
CA GLU A 84 -2.66 0.99 -1.77
C GLU A 84 -2.98 2.16 -2.70
N THR A 85 -2.36 2.12 -3.86
CA THR A 85 -2.59 3.04 -4.97
C THR A 85 -3.42 2.37 -6.08
N SER A 86 -3.93 3.16 -7.01
CA SER A 86 -4.54 2.64 -8.24
C SER A 86 -3.60 1.69 -8.98
N LEU A 87 -2.29 1.95 -8.99
CA LEU A 87 -1.31 1.07 -9.64
C LEU A 87 -1.16 -0.28 -8.93
N SER A 88 -1.13 -0.29 -7.60
CA SER A 88 -1.08 -1.53 -6.82
C SER A 88 -2.37 -2.35 -6.85
N THR A 89 -3.49 -1.70 -7.17
CA THR A 89 -4.85 -2.29 -7.14
C THR A 89 -5.49 -2.47 -8.51
N GLY A 90 -4.78 -2.18 -9.60
CA GLY A 90 -5.28 -2.34 -10.98
C GLY A 90 -6.30 -1.27 -11.42
N GLY A 91 -6.29 -0.10 -10.79
CA GLY A 91 -7.16 1.04 -11.12
C GLY A 91 -8.35 1.23 -10.18
N GLU A 92 -8.57 0.27 -9.28
CA GLU A 92 -9.83 0.12 -8.54
C GLU A 92 -9.84 0.79 -7.15
N SER A 93 -8.71 1.35 -6.71
CA SER A 93 -8.60 2.11 -5.47
C SER A 93 -8.17 3.55 -5.74
N HIS A 94 -8.86 4.51 -5.13
CA HIS A 94 -8.47 5.91 -5.20
C HIS A 94 -7.18 6.13 -4.41
N THR A 95 -6.08 6.38 -5.13
CA THR A 95 -4.70 6.44 -4.60
C THR A 95 -4.53 7.33 -3.36
N ILE A 96 -5.20 8.48 -3.31
CA ILE A 96 -5.07 9.43 -2.18
C ILE A 96 -5.73 8.85 -0.91
N VAL A 97 -6.74 8.01 -1.07
CA VAL A 97 -7.62 7.57 0.01
C VAL A 97 -6.97 6.43 0.79
N MET A 98 -6.46 5.40 0.10
CA MET A 98 -5.93 4.18 0.74
C MET A 98 -4.40 4.21 0.99
N PHE A 99 -3.71 5.30 0.63
CA PHE A 99 -2.26 5.42 0.85
C PHE A 99 -1.85 5.16 2.32
N PRO A 100 -2.50 5.74 3.36
CA PRO A 100 -2.18 5.47 4.77
C PRO A 100 -2.98 4.28 5.35
N SER A 101 -3.34 3.28 4.54
CA SER A 101 -4.20 2.18 5.00
C SER A 101 -3.54 1.36 6.10
N ASN A 102 -4.34 1.04 7.12
CA ASN A 102 -4.00 0.07 8.16
C ASN A 102 -4.40 -1.34 7.70
N ALA A 103 -3.87 -2.37 8.35
CA ALA A 103 -4.16 -3.76 8.01
C ALA A 103 -4.46 -4.60 9.27
N THR A 104 -5.62 -5.24 9.27
CA THR A 104 -6.13 -6.06 10.38
C THR A 104 -6.45 -7.48 9.91
N ARG A 105 -5.94 -8.48 10.61
CA ARG A 105 -6.27 -9.89 10.35
C ARG A 105 -7.67 -10.22 10.85
N ILE A 106 -8.44 -10.94 10.05
CA ILE A 106 -9.78 -11.40 10.41
C ILE A 106 -9.99 -12.85 9.95
N ASN A 107 -10.97 -13.52 10.55
CA ASN A 107 -11.44 -14.83 10.08
C ASN A 107 -12.87 -14.69 9.55
N ILE A 108 -13.10 -15.16 8.33
CA ILE A 108 -14.42 -15.21 7.68
C ILE A 108 -14.72 -16.68 7.42
N LYS A 109 -15.82 -17.21 7.99
CA LYS A 109 -16.23 -18.62 7.82
C LYS A 109 -15.08 -19.63 8.06
N GLY A 110 -14.26 -19.38 9.08
CA GLY A 110 -13.10 -20.23 9.43
C GLY A 110 -11.86 -20.08 8.55
N GLN A 111 -11.88 -19.18 7.56
CA GLN A 111 -10.74 -18.91 6.68
C GLN A 111 -10.05 -17.58 7.03
N PRO A 112 -8.71 -17.51 7.01
CA PRO A 112 -7.97 -16.30 7.35
C PRO A 112 -7.94 -15.31 6.18
N TYR A 113 -8.25 -14.05 6.50
CA TYR A 113 -8.16 -12.92 5.59
C TYR A 113 -7.47 -11.74 6.28
N VAL A 114 -7.07 -10.74 5.49
CA VAL A 114 -6.61 -9.46 5.99
C VAL A 114 -7.44 -8.36 5.37
N VAL A 115 -8.01 -7.51 6.22
CA VAL A 115 -8.70 -6.30 5.80
C VAL A 115 -7.71 -5.17 5.86
N THR A 116 -7.54 -4.46 4.76
CA THR A 116 -6.93 -3.15 4.79
C THR A 116 -8.01 -2.09 4.84
N SER A 117 -7.78 -1.04 5.62
CA SER A 117 -8.77 0.00 5.82
C SER A 117 -8.15 1.37 5.98
N THR A 118 -8.84 2.38 5.46
CA THR A 118 -8.60 3.79 5.74
C THR A 118 -9.93 4.45 6.07
N ASN A 119 -9.89 5.61 6.70
CA ASN A 119 -11.07 6.44 6.87
C ASN A 119 -10.73 7.91 6.61
N ASN A 120 -11.70 8.63 6.07
CA ASN A 120 -11.63 10.07 5.87
C ASN A 120 -12.82 10.71 6.55
N THR A 121 -12.59 11.79 7.29
CA THR A 121 -13.65 12.55 7.95
C THR A 121 -13.78 13.91 7.25
N LEU A 122 -14.99 14.23 6.79
CA LEU A 122 -15.33 15.51 6.17
C LEU A 122 -16.63 16.04 6.80
N GLY A 123 -16.52 17.13 7.57
CA GLY A 123 -17.64 17.65 8.35
C GLY A 123 -18.15 16.62 9.37
N PHE A 124 -19.45 16.34 9.34
CA PHE A 124 -20.12 15.36 10.22
C PHE A 124 -20.21 13.95 9.62
N THR A 125 -19.49 13.72 8.53
CA THR A 125 -19.50 12.47 7.78
C THR A 125 -18.13 11.83 7.78
N ARG A 126 -18.06 10.55 8.12
CA ARG A 126 -16.85 9.73 8.01
C ARG A 126 -17.06 8.64 6.97
N THR A 127 -16.17 8.54 6.01
CA THR A 127 -16.19 7.48 4.99
C THR A 127 -15.08 6.49 5.27
N TYR A 128 -15.42 5.22 5.40
CA TYR A 128 -14.51 4.10 5.55
C TYR A 128 -14.36 3.39 4.20
N PHE A 129 -13.13 3.02 3.87
CA PHE A 129 -12.83 2.23 2.68
C PHE A 129 -12.12 0.96 3.09
N PHE A 130 -12.49 -0.16 2.48
CA PHE A 130 -11.96 -1.47 2.81
C PHE A 130 -11.54 -2.24 1.57
N ASN A 131 -10.39 -2.92 1.68
CA ASN A 131 -10.00 -3.98 0.76
C ASN A 131 -9.73 -5.27 1.53
N LEU A 132 -10.03 -6.39 0.89
CA LEU A 132 -9.93 -7.71 1.47
C LEU A 132 -8.88 -8.51 0.71
N TYR A 133 -7.92 -9.05 1.46
CA TYR A 133 -6.82 -9.84 0.94
C TYR A 133 -6.87 -11.25 1.48
N LYS A 134 -6.55 -12.21 0.60
CA LYS A 134 -6.34 -13.60 0.96
C LYS A 134 -4.88 -13.96 0.66
N ARG A 135 -4.31 -14.83 1.51
CA ARG A 135 -3.00 -15.43 1.24
C ARG A 135 -3.15 -16.47 0.12
N LEU A 136 -2.41 -16.31 -0.98
CA LEU A 136 -2.27 -17.29 -2.05
C LEU A 136 -0.79 -17.62 -2.22
N GLY A 137 -0.37 -18.74 -1.61
CA GLY A 137 1.04 -19.10 -1.52
C GLY A 137 1.84 -18.05 -0.73
N PRO A 138 2.99 -17.57 -1.24
CA PRO A 138 3.81 -16.60 -0.52
C PRO A 138 3.21 -15.18 -0.52
N PHE A 139 2.25 -14.88 -1.41
CA PHE A 139 1.77 -13.51 -1.62
C PHE A 139 0.33 -13.29 -1.11
N TYR A 140 0.01 -12.05 -0.80
CA TYR A 140 -1.38 -11.62 -0.65
C TYR A 140 -1.96 -11.21 -2.01
N VAL A 141 -3.23 -11.55 -2.21
CA VAL A 141 -4.01 -11.17 -3.37
C VAL A 141 -5.30 -10.53 -2.90
N ARG A 142 -5.62 -9.37 -3.46
CA ARG A 142 -6.90 -8.69 -3.24
C ARG A 142 -8.01 -9.52 -3.88
N ILE A 143 -9.06 -9.79 -3.13
CA ILE A 143 -10.17 -10.65 -3.60
C ILE A 143 -11.42 -9.87 -3.95
N ASN A 144 -11.59 -8.64 -3.45
CA ASN A 144 -12.69 -7.77 -3.83
C ASN A 144 -12.28 -6.93 -5.06
N PRO A 145 -13.09 -6.91 -6.14
CA PRO A 145 -12.76 -6.14 -7.34
C PRO A 145 -12.79 -4.63 -7.05
N ARG A 146 -13.79 -4.17 -6.28
CA ARG A 146 -13.95 -2.79 -5.85
C ARG A 146 -13.86 -2.67 -4.35
N SER A 147 -13.34 -1.55 -3.87
CA SER A 147 -13.27 -1.26 -2.43
C SER A 147 -14.68 -1.23 -1.85
N TYR A 148 -14.86 -1.83 -0.66
CA TYR A 148 -16.09 -1.63 0.08
C TYR A 148 -16.08 -0.24 0.70
N ILE A 149 -17.22 0.44 0.66
CA ILE A 149 -17.37 1.81 1.13
C ILE A 149 -18.50 1.85 2.16
N VAL A 150 -18.21 2.39 3.33
CA VAL A 150 -19.22 2.61 4.38
C VAL A 150 -19.14 4.05 4.84
N THR A 151 -20.26 4.74 4.78
CA THR A 151 -20.39 6.11 5.26
C THR A 151 -21.05 6.12 6.62
N ALA A 152 -20.54 6.92 7.55
CA ALA A 152 -21.10 7.14 8.87
C ALA A 152 -21.43 8.62 9.05
N VAL A 153 -22.63 8.92 9.55
CA VAL A 153 -23.09 10.28 9.88
C VAL A 153 -23.24 10.40 11.40
N ASN A 154 -23.00 11.61 11.92
CA ASN A 154 -23.05 11.97 13.36
C ASN A 154 -21.89 11.39 14.19
N VAL A 155 -20.66 11.56 13.71
CA VAL A 155 -19.40 10.98 14.25
C VAL A 155 -19.21 11.22 15.77
N GLY A 156 -19.75 10.32 16.59
CA GLY A 156 -19.43 10.18 18.02
C GLY A 156 -18.21 9.26 18.24
N PRO A 157 -17.75 9.04 19.49
CA PRO A 157 -16.55 8.24 19.76
C PRO A 157 -16.63 6.85 19.12
N ASP A 158 -15.56 6.54 18.40
CA ASP A 158 -15.52 5.79 17.15
C ASP A 158 -15.76 4.27 17.28
N GLU A 159 -16.54 3.72 16.35
CA GLU A 159 -16.43 2.30 16.02
C GLU A 159 -15.17 2.10 15.15
N ASP A 160 -14.31 1.16 15.56
CA ASP A 160 -13.11 0.81 14.81
C ASP A 160 -13.46 0.32 13.39
N ALA A 161 -12.58 0.57 12.43
CA ALA A 161 -12.76 0.14 11.04
C ALA A 161 -13.01 -1.37 10.94
N THR A 162 -12.38 -2.18 11.80
CA THR A 162 -12.62 -3.64 11.86
C THR A 162 -14.03 -3.97 12.29
N TRP A 163 -14.60 -3.22 13.25
CA TRP A 163 -15.98 -3.41 13.71
C TRP A 163 -16.97 -3.06 12.61
N VAL A 164 -16.75 -1.93 11.93
CA VAL A 164 -17.57 -1.47 10.79
C VAL A 164 -17.59 -2.53 9.69
N PHE A 165 -16.41 -3.03 9.30
CA PHE A 165 -16.30 -4.09 8.31
C PHE A 165 -17.07 -5.37 8.72
N LYS A 166 -16.90 -5.83 9.96
CA LYS A 166 -17.54 -7.07 10.43
C LYS A 166 -19.05 -6.96 10.57
N ASN A 167 -19.57 -5.79 10.95
CA ASN A 167 -21.00 -5.63 11.25
C ASN A 167 -21.82 -5.14 10.08
N ILE A 168 -21.20 -4.47 9.11
CA ILE A 168 -21.89 -3.87 7.97
C ILE A 168 -21.51 -4.61 6.70
N VAL A 169 -20.22 -4.62 6.34
CA VAL A 169 -19.76 -5.24 5.09
C VAL A 169 -19.98 -6.76 5.12
N LEU A 170 -19.46 -7.48 6.13
CA LEU A 170 -19.58 -8.94 6.18
C LEU A 170 -20.99 -9.47 6.39
N LYS A 171 -21.86 -8.68 7.03
CA LYS A 171 -23.27 -9.04 7.27
C LYS A 171 -24.18 -8.58 6.14
N ASP A 172 -23.62 -7.99 5.09
CA ASP A 172 -24.34 -7.42 3.95
C ASP A 172 -25.50 -6.50 4.36
N ARG A 173 -25.24 -5.64 5.35
CA ARG A 173 -26.23 -4.67 5.81
C ARG A 173 -26.16 -3.43 4.93
N THR A 174 -27.30 -3.00 4.41
CA THR A 174 -27.40 -1.72 3.69
C THR A 174 -27.22 -0.54 4.65
N GLU A 175 -27.80 -0.63 5.85
CA GLU A 175 -27.77 0.43 6.85
C GLU A 175 -27.69 -0.15 8.27
N LEU A 176 -27.13 0.63 9.19
CA LEU A 176 -27.09 0.30 10.63
C LEU A 176 -27.13 1.58 11.46
N VAL A 177 -28.18 1.75 12.25
CA VAL A 177 -28.28 2.84 13.23
C VAL A 177 -27.83 2.33 14.59
N THR A 178 -26.88 3.04 15.18
CA THR A 178 -26.44 2.85 16.56
C THR A 178 -26.93 4.00 17.43
N ALA A 179 -26.70 3.94 18.74
CA ALA A 179 -27.06 5.03 19.65
C ALA A 179 -26.37 6.38 19.33
N LYS A 180 -25.29 6.37 18.54
CA LYS A 180 -24.45 7.55 18.26
C LYS A 180 -24.30 7.85 16.77
N ASN A 181 -24.23 6.81 15.93
CA ASN A 181 -23.89 6.93 14.52
C ASN A 181 -24.94 6.23 13.65
N GLU A 182 -25.18 6.77 12.47
CA GLU A 182 -25.91 6.11 11.38
C GLU A 182 -24.91 5.69 10.31
N PHE A 183 -24.86 4.41 10.00
CA PHE A 183 -23.99 3.85 8.98
C PHE A 183 -24.78 3.44 7.75
N ARG A 184 -24.21 3.70 6.57
CA ARG A 184 -24.73 3.31 5.26
C ARG A 184 -23.63 2.61 4.47
N ASN A 185 -23.96 1.45 3.92
CA ASN A 185 -23.10 0.68 3.05
C ASN A 185 -23.29 1.14 1.60
N ASP A 186 -22.32 1.87 1.10
CA ASP A 186 -22.34 2.43 -0.26
C ASP A 186 -21.54 1.55 -1.25
N SER A 187 -21.23 0.31 -0.85
CA SER A 187 -20.53 -0.65 -1.70
C SER A 187 -21.41 -1.07 -2.89
N GLN A 188 -20.90 -0.94 -4.11
CA GLN A 188 -21.60 -1.44 -5.30
C GLN A 188 -21.42 -2.96 -5.42
N ASN A 189 -22.50 -3.72 -5.26
CA ASN A 189 -22.57 -5.19 -5.41
C ASN A 189 -21.38 -5.93 -4.75
N PRO A 190 -21.31 -5.96 -3.41
CA PRO A 190 -20.23 -6.63 -2.72
C PRO A 190 -20.33 -8.15 -2.94
N VAL A 191 -19.50 -8.71 -3.83
CA VAL A 191 -19.29 -10.16 -3.85
C VAL A 191 -18.51 -10.50 -2.58
N LEU A 192 -19.22 -10.92 -1.54
CA LEU A 192 -18.64 -11.45 -0.32
C LEU A 192 -18.29 -12.93 -0.52
N PRO A 193 -17.12 -13.40 -0.04
CA PRO A 193 -16.80 -14.82 -0.02
C PRO A 193 -17.68 -15.62 0.95
#